data_AF-A0A950Y430-F1
#
_entry.id   AF-A0A950Y430-F1
#
_cell.length_a   1.000
_cell.length_b   1.000
_cell.length_c   1.000
_cell.angle_alpha   90.00
_cell.angle_beta   90.00
_cell.angle_gamma   90.00
#
_symmetry.space_group_name_H-M   'P 1'
#
loop_
_entity.id
_entity.type
_entity.pdbx_description
1 polymer ?
#
loop_
_entity_poly.entity_id
_entity_poly.type
_entity_poly.pdbx_seq_one_letter_code
_entity_poly.pdbx_strand_id
1 'polypeptide(L)'
;MSTAAGIDIDRDASLSLYQLLDPEVLADPYPLFHRMRSNDPVHWDVFLHSWVVTRYEDVVRVLKTFSADRTPTPEQLKSMGLSEMEPIAALMVKQMLFL
;
A
#
# COMPACT_ATOMS: atom_id res chain seq x y z
N MET A 1 -10.61 21.14 -6.96
CA MET A 1 -9.28 21.37 -7.57
C MET A 1 -8.67 20.00 -7.82
N SER A 2 -8.78 19.50 -9.06
CA SER A 2 -7.64 19.16 -9.95
C SER A 2 -6.98 17.83 -9.53
N THR A 3 -6.98 16.72 -10.28
CA THR A 3 -7.25 16.43 -11.69
C THR A 3 -7.42 14.90 -11.76
N ALA A 4 -8.50 14.41 -12.36
CA ALA A 4 -8.61 13.00 -12.72
C ALA A 4 -7.65 12.74 -13.89
N ALA A 5 -6.40 12.40 -13.57
CA ALA A 5 -5.51 11.77 -14.54
C ALA A 5 -6.21 10.49 -15.01
N GLY A 6 -6.30 10.29 -16.32
CA GLY A 6 -6.88 9.06 -16.87
C GLY A 6 -6.14 7.87 -16.28
N ILE A 7 -6.90 6.96 -15.66
CA ILE A 7 -6.37 5.72 -15.09
C ILE A 7 -5.84 4.90 -16.26
N ASP A 8 -4.52 4.78 -16.35
CA ASP A 8 -3.87 3.83 -17.24
C ASP A 8 -3.71 2.55 -16.44
N ILE A 9 -4.71 1.67 -16.56
CA ILE A 9 -4.84 0.44 -15.77
C ILE A 9 -3.58 -0.41 -15.87
N ASP A 10 -2.95 -0.48 -17.04
CA ASP A 10 -1.76 -1.32 -17.25
C ASP A 10 -0.54 -0.73 -16.56
N ARG A 11 -0.34 0.59 -16.70
CA ARG A 11 0.73 1.29 -15.97
C ARG A 11 0.53 1.18 -14.46
N ASP A 12 -0.68 1.48 -13.98
CA ASP A 12 -1.00 1.52 -12.56
C ASP A 12 -0.86 0.13 -11.92
N ALA A 13 -1.27 -0.93 -12.62
CA ALA A 13 -1.09 -2.31 -12.18
C ALA A 13 0.41 -2.68 -12.09
N SER A 14 1.22 -2.22 -13.06
CA SER A 14 2.67 -2.49 -13.08
C SER A 14 3.47 -1.81 -11.96
N LEU A 15 2.86 -0.81 -11.31
CA LEU A 15 3.44 -0.04 -10.20
C LEU A 15 2.67 -0.25 -8.89
N SER A 16 1.84 -1.29 -8.81
CA SER A 16 1.07 -1.62 -7.61
C SER A 16 1.79 -2.62 -6.71
N LEU A 17 1.69 -2.45 -5.39
CA LEU A 17 2.16 -3.45 -4.43
C LEU A 17 1.29 -4.71 -4.42
N TYR A 18 0.09 -4.68 -5.03
CA TYR A 18 -0.73 -5.87 -5.25
C TYR A 18 0.03 -6.98 -6.01
N GLN A 19 1.03 -6.62 -6.83
CA GLN A 19 1.89 -7.59 -7.52
C GLN A 19 2.64 -8.53 -6.56
N LEU A 20 2.83 -8.15 -5.29
CA LEU A 20 3.43 -9.01 -4.26
C LEU A 20 2.53 -10.19 -3.85
N LEU A 21 1.30 -10.27 -4.36
CA LEU A 21 0.46 -11.46 -4.23
C LEU A 21 0.87 -12.59 -5.18
N ASP A 22 1.62 -12.27 -6.24
CA ASP A 22 2.23 -13.28 -7.09
C ASP A 22 3.46 -13.88 -6.36
N PRO A 23 3.50 -15.21 -6.12
CA PRO A 23 4.62 -15.86 -5.46
C PRO A 23 5.98 -15.62 -6.12
N GLU A 24 6.02 -15.45 -7.45
CA GLU A 24 7.28 -15.21 -8.18
C GLU A 24 7.82 -13.80 -7.91
N VAL A 25 6.93 -12.82 -7.87
CA VAL A 25 7.28 -11.43 -7.52
C VAL A 25 7.65 -11.32 -6.04
N LEU A 26 6.96 -12.05 -5.18
CA LEU A 26 7.27 -12.09 -3.75
C LEU A 26 8.64 -12.73 -3.47
N ALA A 27 9.05 -13.70 -4.28
CA ALA A 27 10.35 -14.36 -4.14
C ALA A 27 11.53 -13.42 -4.49
N ASP A 28 11.33 -12.49 -5.44
CA ASP A 28 12.29 -11.41 -5.75
C ASP A 28 11.57 -10.07 -6.00
N PRO A 29 11.30 -9.29 -4.94
CA PRO A 29 10.51 -8.05 -5.06
C PRO A 29 11.36 -6.84 -5.46
N TYR A 30 12.70 -6.96 -5.52
CA TYR A 30 13.58 -5.83 -5.77
C TYR A 30 13.40 -5.20 -7.17
N PRO A 31 13.16 -5.96 -8.26
CA PRO A 31 12.84 -5.40 -9.56
C PRO A 31 11.58 -4.52 -9.55
N LEU A 32 10.53 -4.94 -8.82
CA LEU A 32 9.30 -4.16 -8.64
C LEU A 32 9.61 -2.83 -7.95
N PHE A 33 10.30 -2.88 -6.80
CA PHE A 33 10.65 -1.66 -6.08
C PHE A 33 11.58 -0.73 -6.86
N HIS A 34 12.47 -1.29 -7.70
CA HIS A 34 13.32 -0.50 -8.58
C HIS A 34 12.50 0.26 -9.62
N ARG A 35 11.49 -0.39 -10.21
CA ARG A 35 10.57 0.23 -11.17
C ARG A 35 9.76 1.36 -10.53
N MET A 36 9.20 1.12 -9.34
CA MET A 36 8.45 2.14 -8.58
C MET A 36 9.33 3.36 -8.29
N ARG A 37 10.51 3.18 -7.68
CA ARG A 37 11.41 4.29 -7.34
C ARG A 37 11.86 5.14 -8.54
N SER A 38 11.97 4.52 -9.70
CA SER A 38 12.47 5.16 -10.93
C SER A 38 11.38 5.89 -11.69
N ASN A 39 10.17 5.34 -11.75
CA ASN A 39 9.09 5.90 -12.56
C ASN A 39 8.13 6.77 -11.74
N ASP A 40 7.73 6.32 -10.56
CA ASP A 40 6.72 6.99 -9.74
C ASP A 40 6.96 6.65 -8.25
N PRO A 41 7.89 7.35 -7.58
CA PRO A 41 8.36 6.96 -6.25
C PRO A 41 7.37 7.22 -5.12
N VAL A 42 6.39 8.10 -5.36
CA VAL A 42 5.32 8.50 -4.45
C VAL A 42 4.03 8.62 -5.26
N HIS A 43 3.14 7.64 -5.13
CA HIS A 43 1.94 7.57 -5.95
C HIS A 43 0.75 6.99 -5.18
N TRP A 44 -0.43 7.22 -5.72
CA TRP A 44 -1.65 6.57 -5.26
C TRP A 44 -1.78 5.21 -5.94
N ASP A 45 -1.74 4.14 -5.15
CA ASP A 45 -2.01 2.79 -5.63
C ASP A 45 -3.53 2.58 -5.68
N VAL A 46 -4.09 2.57 -6.88
CA VAL A 46 -5.53 2.40 -7.12
C VAL A 46 -6.05 1.01 -6.75
N PHE A 47 -5.19 -0.01 -6.67
CA PHE A 47 -5.62 -1.36 -6.28
C PHE A 47 -5.65 -1.52 -4.76
N LEU A 48 -4.76 -0.80 -4.07
CA LEU A 48 -4.70 -0.80 -2.61
C LEU A 48 -5.45 0.37 -1.96
N HIS A 49 -5.94 1.32 -2.75
CA HIS A 49 -6.54 2.58 -2.28
C HIS A 49 -5.66 3.25 -1.21
N SER A 50 -4.35 3.34 -1.49
CA SER A 50 -3.33 3.71 -0.52
C SER A 50 -2.25 4.58 -1.17
N TRP A 51 -1.63 5.46 -0.39
CA TRP A 51 -0.39 6.12 -0.82
C TRP A 51 0.79 5.16 -0.66
N VAL A 52 1.58 4.99 -1.72
CA VAL A 52 2.79 4.17 -1.72
C VAL A 52 4.02 5.09 -1.82
N VAL A 53 5.01 4.86 -0.96
CA VAL A 53 6.25 5.65 -0.87
C VAL A 53 7.44 4.70 -0.88
N THR A 54 8.35 4.84 -1.86
CA THR A 54 9.41 3.84 -2.09
C THR A 54 10.84 4.37 -2.02
N ARG A 55 11.06 5.70 -2.10
CA ARG A 55 12.38 6.30 -1.94
C ARG A 55 12.73 6.47 -0.48
N TYR A 56 13.99 6.18 -0.14
CA TYR A 56 14.47 6.19 1.23
C TYR A 56 14.25 7.54 1.93
N GLU A 57 14.57 8.64 1.26
CA GLU A 57 14.41 9.98 1.82
C GLU A 57 12.95 10.32 2.15
N ASP A 58 12.01 9.89 1.30
CA ASP A 58 10.59 10.13 1.48
C ASP A 58 10.01 9.24 2.57
N VAL A 59 10.39 7.96 2.62
CA VAL A 59 10.00 7.04 3.70
C VAL A 59 10.45 7.58 5.06
N VAL A 60 11.71 8.00 5.18
CA VAL A 60 12.24 8.56 6.44
C VAL A 60 11.48 9.83 6.83
N ARG A 61 11.13 10.69 5.87
CA ARG A 61 10.36 11.91 6.13
C ARG A 61 8.96 11.58 6.62
N VAL A 62 8.27 10.66 5.96
CA VAL A 62 6.91 10.22 6.33
C VAL A 62 6.90 9.68 7.75
N LEU A 63 7.80 8.74 8.06
CA LEU A 63 7.88 8.12 9.38
C LEU A 63 8.20 9.09 10.53
N LYS A 64 8.88 10.20 10.25
CA LYS A 64 9.29 11.18 11.28
C LYS A 64 8.32 12.34 11.45
N THR A 65 7.58 12.69 10.39
CA THR A 65 6.85 13.98 10.33
C THR A 65 5.34 13.79 10.28
N PHE A 66 4.87 12.61 9.88
CA PHE A 66 3.46 12.31 9.72
C PHE A 66 3.04 11.27 10.76
N SER A 67 1.84 11.45 11.32
CA SER A 67 1.20 10.40 12.12
C SER A 67 0.42 9.50 11.17
N ALA A 68 0.73 8.21 11.15
CA ALA A 68 -0.09 7.23 10.44
C ALA A 68 -1.39 7.00 11.22
N ASP A 69 -2.53 7.07 10.54
CA ASP A 69 -3.82 6.69 11.12
C ASP A 69 -3.92 5.16 11.00
N ARG A 70 -3.25 4.47 11.93
CA ARG A 70 -2.98 3.03 11.82
C ARG A 70 -4.27 2.25 11.60
N THR A 71 -4.21 1.25 10.72
CA THR A 71 -5.26 0.23 10.62
C THR A 71 -5.60 -0.30 12.01
N PRO A 72 -6.87 -0.22 12.44
CA PRO A 72 -7.26 -0.72 13.75
C PRO A 72 -6.90 -2.20 13.86
N THR A 73 -6.32 -2.60 15.00
CA THR A 73 -6.03 -4.01 15.27
C THR A 73 -7.33 -4.84 15.18
N PRO A 74 -7.26 -6.16 14.99
CA PRO A 74 -8.44 -7.02 15.04
C PRO A 74 -9.27 -6.82 16.31
N GLU A 75 -8.62 -6.56 17.44
CA GLU A 75 -9.28 -6.24 18.72
C GLU A 75 -9.98 -4.88 18.69
N GLN A 76 -9.39 -3.87 18.06
CA GLN A 76 -10.02 -2.56 17.85
C GLN A 76 -11.19 -2.63 16.87
N LEU A 77 -11.11 -3.41 15.80
CA LEU A 77 -12.24 -3.64 14.89
C LEU A 77 -13.41 -4.32 15.59
N LYS A 78 -13.12 -5.29 16.47
CA LYS A 78 -14.13 -5.97 17.29
C LYS A 78 -14.80 -5.01 18.26
N SER A 79 -14.06 -4.10 18.89
CA SER A 79 -14.64 -3.09 19.79
C SER A 79 -15.43 -2.00 19.06
N MET A 80 -15.16 -1.79 17.76
CA MET A 80 -15.93 -0.92 16.86
C MET A 80 -17.21 -1.58 16.30
N GLY A 81 -17.49 -2.85 16.62
CA GLY A 81 -18.68 -3.57 16.15
C GLY A 81 -18.58 -4.09 14.70
N LEU A 82 -17.37 -4.10 14.12
CA LEU A 82 -17.10 -4.55 12.75
C LEU A 82 -16.70 -6.04 12.68
N SER A 83 -17.25 -6.86 13.56
CA SER A 83 -16.86 -8.28 13.74
C SER A 83 -16.98 -9.13 12.47
N GLU A 84 -17.87 -8.77 11.53
CA GLU A 84 -18.01 -9.47 10.25
C GLU A 84 -16.80 -9.31 9.31
N MET A 85 -15.93 -8.32 9.56
CA MET A 85 -14.73 -8.09 8.77
C MET A 85 -13.47 -8.80 9.30
N GLU A 86 -13.60 -9.64 10.33
CA GLU A 86 -12.46 -10.39 10.93
C GLU A 86 -11.57 -11.11 9.90
N PRO A 87 -12.13 -11.86 8.91
CA PRO A 87 -11.30 -12.58 7.93
C PRO A 87 -10.50 -11.66 7.02
N ILE A 88 -11.09 -10.51 6.64
CA ILE A 88 -10.45 -9.50 5.78
C ILE A 88 -9.39 -8.75 6.58
N ALA A 89 -9.69 -8.39 7.83
CA ALA A 89 -8.74 -7.75 8.74
C ALA A 89 -7.52 -8.63 9.03
N ALA A 90 -7.72 -9.93 9.25
CA ALA A 90 -6.63 -10.89 9.46
C ALA A 90 -5.72 -11.02 8.22
N LEU A 91 -6.28 -10.86 7.03
CA LEU A 91 -5.52 -10.84 5.77
C LEU A 91 -4.72 -9.53 5.63
N MET A 92 -5.34 -8.39 5.98
CA MET A 92 -4.70 -7.07 5.96
C MET A 92 -3.55 -6.96 6.97
N VAL A 93 -3.61 -7.62 8.13
CA VAL A 93 -2.52 -7.63 9.14
C VAL A 93 -1.31 -8.47 8.68
N LYS A 94 -1.51 -9.46 7.80
CA LYS A 94 -0.41 -10.28 7.26
C LYS A 94 0.42 -9.56 6.22
N GLN A 95 -0.15 -8.56 5.57
CA GLN A 95 0.59 -7.62 4.74
C GLN A 95 0.99 -6.47 5.66
N MET A 96 2.29 -6.13 5.79
CA MET A 96 2.73 -4.94 6.52
C MET A 96 2.32 -3.66 5.74
N LEU A 97 1.02 -3.44 5.58
CA LEU A 97 0.45 -2.21 5.04
C LEU A 97 0.24 -1.28 6.22
N PHE A 98 1.16 -0.34 6.38
CA PHE A 98 0.94 0.83 7.22
C PHE A 98 0.15 1.83 6.37
N LEU A 99 -1.18 1.77 6.50
CA LEU A 99 -2.08 2.85 6.11
C LEU A 99 -2.07 3.93 7.21
#